data_AF-A0A7X1JDA0-F1
#
_entry.id   AF-A0A7X1JDA0-F1
#
_cell.length_a   1.000
_cell.length_b   1.000
_cell.length_c   1.000
_cell.angle_alpha   90.00
_cell.angle_beta   90.00
_cell.angle_gamma   90.00
#
_symmetry.space_group_name_H-M   'P 1'
#
loop_
_entity.id
_entity.type
_entity.pdbx_description
1 polymer ?
#
loop_
_entity_poly.entity_id
_entity_poly.type
_entity_poly.pdbx_seq_one_letter_code
_entity_poly.pdbx_strand_id
1 'polypeptide(L)'
;MRLVITSQKTDTLDRWQRAFEGCAEVTCRRGPRAETPVDAVLMAGLFAHERYGGRPSFSEAEILQNRRGDGCPDLVIVPPTRPMAKDSDGNWKVHTDYADIHPARFAASRCFQAIVEWNSTQEVPISAVELNLGLMNMDNPVDDSSARAFRDAFEEHRERLLPER
;
A
#
# COMPACT_ATOMS: atom_id res chain seq x y z
N MET A 1 6.29 -2.87 -12.77
CA MET A 1 6.62 -2.73 -11.34
C MET A 1 6.63 -4.10 -10.66
N ARG A 2 7.59 -4.35 -9.75
CA ARG A 2 7.64 -5.50 -8.85
C ARG A 2 7.07 -5.14 -7.48
N LEU A 3 6.28 -6.04 -6.88
CA LEU A 3 5.75 -5.90 -5.52
C LEU A 3 6.41 -6.92 -4.58
N VAL A 4 6.95 -6.46 -3.46
CA VAL A 4 7.52 -7.32 -2.41
C VAL A 4 6.66 -7.20 -1.17
N ILE A 5 5.95 -8.26 -0.81
CA ILE A 5 5.09 -8.30 0.37
C ILE A 5 5.91 -8.85 1.54
N THR A 6 5.98 -8.12 2.64
CA THR A 6 6.77 -8.49 3.82
C THR A 6 5.91 -8.58 5.08
N SER A 7 6.15 -9.63 5.88
CA SER A 7 5.60 -9.78 7.24
C SER A 7 6.51 -10.66 8.09
N GLN A 8 6.49 -10.45 9.40
CA GLN A 8 7.14 -11.33 10.38
C GLN A 8 6.29 -12.55 10.75
N LYS A 9 4.99 -12.54 10.42
CA LYS A 9 4.04 -13.61 10.73
C LYS A 9 3.87 -14.54 9.53
N THR A 10 4.29 -15.80 9.70
CA THR A 10 4.17 -16.82 8.65
C THR A 10 2.72 -17.02 8.21
N ASP A 11 1.79 -17.14 9.17
CA ASP A 11 0.37 -17.39 8.86
C ASP A 11 -0.28 -16.27 8.06
N THR A 12 0.08 -15.01 8.33
CA THR A 12 -0.37 -13.88 7.49
C THR A 12 0.24 -14.01 6.09
N LEU A 13 1.55 -14.22 6.00
CA LEU A 13 2.26 -14.25 4.73
C LEU A 13 1.77 -15.38 3.81
N ASP A 14 1.47 -16.56 4.35
CA ASP A 14 0.91 -17.69 3.61
C ASP A 14 -0.41 -17.33 2.91
N ARG A 15 -1.26 -16.52 3.56
CA ARG A 15 -2.54 -16.06 2.98
C ARG A 15 -2.31 -15.08 1.84
N TRP A 16 -1.40 -14.13 2.01
CA TRP A 16 -1.02 -13.20 0.96
C TRP A 16 -0.38 -13.93 -0.22
N GLN A 17 0.47 -14.93 0.04
CA GLN A 17 1.05 -15.76 -1.01
C GLN A 17 -0.02 -16.52 -1.80
N ARG A 18 -1.02 -17.10 -1.13
CA ARG A 18 -2.17 -17.75 -1.81
C ARG A 18 -3.00 -16.75 -2.61
N ALA A 19 -3.26 -15.56 -2.08
CA ALA A 19 -4.04 -14.53 -2.77
C ALA A 19 -3.35 -14.05 -4.07
N PHE A 20 -2.01 -14.06 -4.09
CA PHE A 20 -1.19 -13.65 -5.23
C PHE A 20 -0.61 -14.83 -6.02
N GLU A 21 -1.18 -16.03 -5.87
CA GLU A 21 -0.74 -17.19 -6.64
C GLU A 21 -0.89 -16.92 -8.16
N GLY A 22 0.20 -17.18 -8.90
CA GLY A 22 0.26 -16.92 -10.35
C GLY A 22 0.67 -15.49 -10.74
N CYS A 23 0.86 -14.56 -9.80
CA CYS A 23 1.35 -13.20 -10.08
C CYS A 23 2.89 -13.16 -10.05
N ALA A 24 3.55 -13.26 -11.21
CA ALA A 24 5.02 -13.36 -11.31
C ALA A 24 5.77 -12.11 -10.80
N GLU A 25 5.10 -10.96 -10.77
CA GLU A 25 5.64 -9.67 -10.34
C GLU A 25 5.56 -9.47 -8.82
N VAL A 26 4.92 -10.41 -8.11
CA VAL A 26 4.69 -10.34 -6.67
C VAL A 26 5.52 -11.41 -5.98
N THR A 27 6.26 -11.00 -4.95
CA THR A 27 7.05 -11.92 -4.12
C THR A 27 6.70 -11.72 -2.65
N CYS A 28 6.42 -12.80 -1.94
CA CYS A 28 6.19 -12.78 -0.49
C CYS A 28 7.48 -13.18 0.23
N ARG A 29 7.90 -12.39 1.22
CA ARG A 29 9.12 -12.63 2.00
C ARG A 29 8.84 -12.48 3.49
N ARG A 30 9.29 -13.46 4.26
CA ARG A 30 9.22 -13.39 5.72
C ARG A 30 10.36 -12.51 6.22
N GLY A 31 10.02 -11.49 7.00
CA GLY A 31 11.02 -10.58 7.56
C GLY A 31 10.42 -9.22 7.90
N PRO A 32 11.18 -8.39 8.62
CA PRO A 32 10.74 -7.05 8.95
C PRO A 32 10.75 -6.12 7.73
N ARG A 33 11.56 -6.42 6.69
CA ARG A 33 11.77 -5.62 5.47
C ARG A 33 12.13 -6.49 4.27
N ALA A 34 12.12 -5.90 3.07
CA ALA A 34 12.60 -6.57 1.87
C ALA A 34 14.13 -6.75 1.90
N GLU A 35 14.62 -7.95 1.57
CA GLU A 35 16.07 -8.24 1.48
C GLU A 35 16.70 -7.68 0.20
N THR A 36 15.89 -7.53 -0.85
CA THR A 36 16.30 -6.90 -2.11
C THR A 36 16.02 -5.41 -2.07
N PRO A 37 16.84 -4.56 -2.71
CA PRO A 37 16.52 -3.16 -2.91
C PRO A 37 15.13 -2.95 -3.50
N VAL A 38 14.42 -1.96 -2.96
CA VAL A 38 13.13 -1.45 -3.44
C VAL A 38 13.21 0.07 -3.48
N ASP A 39 12.43 0.69 -4.36
CA ASP A 39 12.44 2.15 -4.55
C ASP A 39 11.52 2.82 -3.53
N ALA A 40 10.43 2.14 -3.17
CA ALA A 40 9.41 2.67 -2.28
C ALA A 40 8.87 1.64 -1.27
N VAL A 41 8.29 2.13 -0.18
CA VAL A 41 7.51 1.32 0.80
C VAL A 41 6.11 1.89 1.00
N LEU A 42 5.11 1.02 1.06
CA LEU A 42 3.76 1.38 1.52
C LEU A 42 3.72 1.43 3.04
N MET A 43 3.27 2.55 3.59
CA MET A 43 3.22 2.79 5.03
C MET A 43 1.97 3.57 5.42
N ALA A 44 1.22 3.10 6.43
CA ALA A 44 0.06 3.83 6.91
C ALA A 44 0.45 5.20 7.47
N GLY A 45 -0.42 6.20 7.27
CA GLY A 45 -0.15 7.59 7.68
C GLY A 45 0.21 7.76 9.15
N LEU A 46 -0.28 6.88 10.03
CA LEU A 46 0.04 6.89 11.46
C LEU A 46 1.54 6.66 11.73
N PHE A 47 2.24 5.92 10.87
CA PHE A 47 3.68 5.69 10.97
C PHE A 47 4.47 6.67 10.09
N ALA A 48 3.88 7.12 8.98
CA ALA A 48 4.57 7.93 7.98
C ALA A 48 4.65 9.40 8.36
N HIS A 49 3.53 10.03 8.76
CA HIS A 49 3.44 11.49 8.80
C HIS A 49 4.33 12.13 9.86
N GLU A 50 4.43 11.52 11.04
CA GLU A 50 5.33 11.99 12.10
C GLU A 50 6.80 11.89 11.68
N ARG A 51 7.15 10.87 10.89
CA ARG A 51 8.54 10.54 10.55
C ARG A 51 9.03 11.25 9.30
N TYR A 52 8.20 11.35 8.26
CA TYR A 52 8.58 11.83 6.93
C TYR A 52 7.85 13.11 6.50
N GLY A 53 6.97 13.66 7.35
CA GLY A 53 6.14 14.81 7.02
C GLY A 53 4.89 14.44 6.21
N GLY A 54 4.30 15.40 5.51
CA GLY A 54 3.00 15.22 4.86
C GLY A 54 1.82 15.50 5.79
N ARG A 55 0.59 15.35 5.28
CA ARG A 55 -0.64 15.58 6.06
C ARG A 55 -1.74 14.66 5.54
N PRO A 56 -2.49 13.96 6.42
CA PRO A 56 -3.52 13.02 5.99
C PRO A 56 -4.43 13.59 4.89
N SER A 57 -4.38 12.95 3.72
CA SER A 57 -5.34 13.16 2.64
C SER A 57 -6.50 12.16 2.74
N PHE A 58 -7.69 12.59 2.29
CA PHE A 58 -8.89 11.75 2.25
C PHE A 58 -9.17 11.14 0.87
N SER A 59 -8.54 11.66 -0.18
CA SER A 59 -8.82 11.30 -1.58
C SER A 59 -7.66 10.62 -2.27
N GLU A 60 -6.43 11.01 -1.95
CA GLU A 60 -5.24 10.67 -2.74
C GLU A 60 -4.13 10.08 -1.86
N ALA A 61 -3.36 9.16 -2.42
CA ALA A 61 -2.15 8.69 -1.75
C ALA A 61 -1.03 9.72 -1.92
N GLU A 62 -0.22 9.89 -0.89
CA GLU A 62 0.95 10.77 -0.92
C GLU A 62 2.21 9.94 -1.19
N ILE A 63 3.13 10.48 -1.99
CA ILE A 63 4.48 9.93 -2.17
C ILE A 63 5.45 10.92 -1.56
N LEU A 64 6.04 10.52 -0.42
CA LEU A 64 6.96 11.32 0.38
C LEU A 64 8.40 10.90 0.11
N GLN A 65 9.31 11.87 0.10
CA GLN A 65 10.75 11.60 0.01
C GLN A 65 11.34 11.33 1.39
N ASN A 66 12.02 10.20 1.55
CA ASN A 66 12.83 9.91 2.73
C ASN A 66 14.22 10.52 2.59
N ARG A 67 14.55 11.48 3.45
CA ARG A 67 15.87 12.14 3.52
C ARG A 67 16.64 11.81 4.79
N ARG A 68 16.19 10.83 5.56
CA ARG A 68 16.68 10.57 6.93
C ARG A 68 17.82 9.57 6.99
N GLY A 69 18.08 8.82 5.91
CA GLY A 69 19.13 7.80 5.89
C GLY A 69 18.90 6.68 6.90
N ASP A 70 17.64 6.36 7.19
CA ASP A 70 17.22 5.50 8.30
C ASP A 70 16.95 4.04 7.89
N GLY A 71 17.44 3.65 6.71
CA GLY A 71 17.25 2.32 6.13
C GLY A 71 15.86 2.06 5.54
N CYS A 72 14.92 3.02 5.58
CA CYS A 72 13.72 2.96 4.74
C CYS A 72 14.04 3.38 3.31
N PRO A 73 13.25 2.95 2.30
CA PRO A 73 13.49 3.29 0.92
C PRO A 73 13.34 4.79 0.73
N ASP A 74 13.89 5.29 -0.37
CA ASP A 74 13.93 6.72 -0.66
C ASP A 74 12.53 7.33 -0.84
N LEU A 75 11.53 6.49 -1.16
CA LEU A 75 10.14 6.89 -1.28
C LEU A 75 9.24 6.16 -0.27
N VAL A 76 8.32 6.90 0.32
CA VAL A 76 7.28 6.38 1.22
C VAL A 76 5.92 6.70 0.62
N ILE A 77 5.15 5.66 0.32
CA ILE A 77 3.81 5.78 -0.26
C ILE A 77 2.79 5.64 0.86
N VAL A 78 2.04 6.70 1.10
CA VAL A 78 1.08 6.79 2.20
C VAL A 78 -0.32 6.73 1.63
N PRO A 79 -1.13 5.70 1.95
CA PRO A 79 -2.50 5.62 1.47
C PRO A 79 -3.36 6.72 2.11
N PRO A 80 -4.41 7.20 1.42
CA PRO A 80 -5.37 8.11 2.03
C PRO A 80 -6.16 7.42 3.13
N THR A 81 -6.67 8.22 4.05
CA THR A 81 -7.69 7.76 5.01
C THR A 81 -9.05 7.81 4.33
N ARG A 82 -9.87 6.76 4.47
CA ARG A 82 -11.24 6.81 3.93
C ARG A 82 -11.99 8.03 4.52
N PRO A 83 -12.72 8.80 3.72
CA PRO A 83 -13.45 9.97 4.21
C PRO A 83 -14.34 9.62 5.40
N MET A 84 -14.26 10.43 6.47
CA MET A 84 -15.07 10.25 7.67
C MET A 84 -16.01 11.45 7.86
N ALA A 85 -17.24 11.18 8.29
CA ALA A 85 -18.23 12.18 8.66
C ALA A 85 -18.81 11.85 10.04
N LYS A 86 -19.36 12.86 10.72
CA LYS A 86 -20.13 12.62 11.94
C LYS A 86 -21.52 12.10 11.57
N ASP A 87 -21.95 11.03 12.23
CA ASP A 87 -23.34 10.58 12.16
C ASP A 87 -24.29 11.49 12.97
N SER A 88 -25.58 11.15 12.97
CA SER A 88 -26.61 11.87 13.74
C SER A 88 -26.33 11.93 15.24
N ASP A 89 -25.54 10.99 15.76
CA ASP A 89 -25.18 10.87 17.17
C ASP A 89 -23.82 11.55 17.47
N GLY A 90 -23.21 12.18 16.47
CA GLY A 90 -21.92 12.87 16.59
C GLY A 90 -20.69 11.96 16.53
N ASN A 91 -20.85 10.67 16.25
CA ASN A 91 -19.75 9.72 16.14
C ASN A 91 -19.11 9.78 14.76
N TRP A 92 -17.77 9.72 14.72
CA TRP A 92 -17.03 9.64 13.46
C TRP A 92 -17.22 8.26 12.83
N LYS A 93 -17.82 8.23 11.64
CA LYS A 93 -17.99 7.04 10.81
C LYS A 93 -17.44 7.29 9.41
N VAL A 94 -17.08 6.22 8.71
CA VAL A 94 -16.75 6.30 7.29
C VAL A 94 -17.98 6.85 6.55
N HIS A 95 -17.76 7.82 5.67
CA HIS A 95 -18.81 8.41 4.86
C HIS A 95 -19.56 7.31 4.08
N THR A 96 -20.88 7.42 3.97
CA THR A 96 -21.74 6.33 3.45
C THR A 96 -21.33 5.86 2.06
N ASP A 97 -20.90 6.77 1.20
CA ASP A 97 -20.41 6.48 -0.16
C ASP A 97 -19.18 5.55 -0.19
N TYR A 98 -18.49 5.39 0.94
CA TYR A 98 -17.29 4.58 1.08
C TYR A 98 -17.49 3.41 2.06
N ALA A 99 -18.70 3.22 2.61
CA ALA A 99 -18.99 2.20 3.60
C ALA A 99 -18.78 0.78 3.05
N ASP A 100 -19.17 0.56 1.78
CA ASP A 100 -19.08 -0.73 1.11
C ASP A 100 -17.72 -0.99 0.46
N ILE A 101 -16.80 -0.01 0.49
CA ILE A 101 -15.48 -0.16 -0.09
C ILE A 101 -14.53 -0.79 0.93
N HIS A 102 -13.99 -1.95 0.57
CA HIS A 102 -13.01 -2.65 1.39
C HIS A 102 -11.78 -1.76 1.67
N PRO A 103 -11.35 -1.59 2.93
CA PRO A 103 -10.24 -0.68 3.28
C PRO A 103 -8.95 -0.98 2.51
N ALA A 104 -8.57 -2.25 2.41
CA ALA A 104 -7.37 -2.68 1.68
C ALA A 104 -7.43 -2.35 0.18
N ARG A 105 -8.60 -2.53 -0.46
CA ARG A 105 -8.82 -2.17 -1.86
C ARG A 105 -8.70 -0.67 -2.07
N PHE A 106 -9.31 0.14 -1.20
CA PHE A 106 -9.23 1.59 -1.27
C PHE A 106 -7.78 2.09 -1.14
N ALA A 107 -7.07 1.62 -0.11
CA ALA A 107 -5.66 1.96 0.09
C ALA A 107 -4.80 1.57 -1.11
N ALA A 108 -4.92 0.32 -1.57
CA ALA A 108 -4.16 -0.20 -2.71
C ALA A 108 -4.42 0.59 -3.99
N SER A 109 -5.70 0.79 -4.34
CA SER A 109 -6.09 1.49 -5.58
C SER A 109 -5.52 2.91 -5.62
N ARG A 110 -5.60 3.64 -4.50
CA ARG A 110 -5.08 5.01 -4.41
C ARG A 110 -3.56 5.07 -4.47
N CYS A 111 -2.87 4.12 -3.81
CA CYS A 111 -1.41 4.00 -3.93
C CYS A 111 -0.98 3.68 -5.37
N PHE A 112 -1.64 2.74 -6.04
CA PHE A 112 -1.30 2.38 -7.42
C PHE A 112 -1.59 3.51 -8.41
N GLN A 113 -2.69 4.22 -8.23
CA GLN A 113 -2.98 5.42 -9.00
C GLN A 113 -1.84 6.46 -8.85
N ALA A 114 -1.43 6.76 -7.61
CA ALA A 114 -0.34 7.70 -7.35
C ALA A 114 0.99 7.24 -7.96
N ILE A 115 1.30 5.94 -7.94
CA ILE A 115 2.50 5.39 -8.59
C ILE A 115 2.44 5.59 -10.11
N VAL A 116 1.29 5.33 -10.74
CA VAL A 116 1.12 5.55 -12.19
C VAL A 116 1.33 7.02 -12.55
N GLU A 117 0.73 7.93 -11.79
CA GLU A 117 0.87 9.38 -11.99
C GLU A 117 2.32 9.83 -11.77
N TRP A 118 2.97 9.37 -10.70
CA TRP A 118 4.39 9.62 -10.44
C TRP A 118 5.26 9.14 -11.60
N ASN A 119 5.09 7.90 -12.03
CA ASN A 119 5.89 7.30 -13.12
C ASN A 119 5.66 7.99 -14.47
N SER A 120 4.53 8.69 -14.65
CA SER A 120 4.26 9.48 -15.86
C SER A 120 4.93 10.86 -15.86
N THR A 121 5.36 11.36 -14.70
CA THR A 121 5.87 12.72 -14.53
C THR A 121 7.35 12.78 -14.13
N GLN A 122 7.87 11.73 -13.51
CA GLN A 122 9.26 11.67 -13.04
C GLN A 122 10.19 11.01 -14.05
N GLU A 123 11.44 11.46 -14.09
CA GLU A 123 12.49 10.87 -14.92
C GLU A 123 12.85 9.44 -14.47
N VAL A 124 12.85 9.20 -13.16
CA VAL A 124 13.13 7.89 -12.57
C VAL A 124 11.82 7.27 -12.06
N PRO A 125 11.31 6.20 -12.72
CA PRO A 125 10.08 5.57 -12.30
C PRO A 125 10.29 4.66 -11.06
N ILE A 126 9.26 4.56 -10.24
CA ILE A 126 9.14 3.54 -9.19
C ILE A 126 8.98 2.18 -9.87
N SER A 127 9.99 1.34 -9.75
CA SER A 127 10.10 0.03 -10.38
C SER A 127 9.83 -1.12 -9.41
N ALA A 128 10.11 -0.92 -8.12
CA ALA A 128 9.94 -1.92 -7.07
C ALA A 128 9.38 -1.30 -5.79
N VAL A 129 8.34 -1.91 -5.25
CA VAL A 129 7.61 -1.43 -4.08
C VAL A 129 7.54 -2.52 -3.02
N GLU A 130 7.84 -2.16 -1.77
CA GLU A 130 7.58 -3.00 -0.61
C GLU A 130 6.18 -2.72 -0.04
N LEU A 131 5.35 -3.75 0.07
CA LEU A 131 4.17 -3.75 0.92
C LEU A 131 4.54 -4.40 2.25
N ASN A 132 4.79 -3.57 3.26
CA ASN A 132 5.04 -4.06 4.61
C ASN A 132 3.72 -4.18 5.38
N LEU A 133 3.28 -5.42 5.64
CA LEU A 133 1.96 -5.68 6.20
C LEU A 133 1.80 -5.11 7.62
N GLY A 134 2.88 -5.12 8.41
CA GLY A 134 2.87 -4.53 9.76
C GLY A 134 2.69 -3.01 9.70
N LEU A 135 3.45 -2.33 8.83
CA LEU A 135 3.36 -0.88 8.65
C LEU A 135 2.06 -0.41 7.98
N MET A 136 1.33 -1.32 7.33
CA MET A 136 0.02 -1.03 6.74
C MET A 136 -1.14 -1.41 7.65
N ASN A 137 -0.87 -1.95 8.84
CA ASN A 137 -1.88 -2.52 9.75
C ASN A 137 -2.74 -3.60 9.07
N MET A 138 -2.12 -4.38 8.17
CA MET A 138 -2.74 -5.49 7.43
C MET A 138 -2.13 -6.84 7.84
N ASP A 139 -1.38 -6.88 8.95
CA ASP A 139 -0.69 -8.07 9.43
C ASP A 139 -1.58 -8.94 10.35
N ASN A 140 -2.69 -9.43 9.80
CA ASN A 140 -3.70 -10.21 10.52
C ASN A 140 -3.85 -11.65 9.94
N PRO A 141 -3.51 -12.71 10.71
CA PRO A 141 -3.52 -14.09 10.22
C PRO A 141 -4.92 -14.71 10.10
N VAL A 142 -6.00 -13.95 10.30
CA VAL A 142 -7.38 -14.42 10.05
C VAL A 142 -8.11 -13.58 9.01
N ASP A 143 -7.45 -12.59 8.40
CA ASP A 143 -8.06 -11.69 7.42
C ASP A 143 -7.65 -12.04 5.99
N ASP A 144 -8.38 -12.95 5.37
CA ASP A 144 -8.22 -13.25 3.94
C ASP A 144 -8.82 -12.17 3.03
N SER A 145 -9.78 -11.39 3.54
CA SER A 145 -10.47 -10.37 2.75
C SER A 145 -9.53 -9.24 2.34
N SER A 146 -8.63 -8.79 3.23
CA SER A 146 -7.64 -7.77 2.89
C SER A 146 -6.70 -8.20 1.76
N ALA A 147 -6.19 -9.43 1.81
CA ALA A 147 -5.28 -9.93 0.77
C ALA A 147 -5.97 -10.00 -0.60
N ARG A 148 -7.20 -10.53 -0.65
CA ARG A 148 -8.00 -10.59 -1.90
C ARG A 148 -8.34 -9.19 -2.42
N ALA A 149 -8.84 -8.33 -1.56
CA ALA A 149 -9.23 -6.96 -1.93
C ALA A 149 -8.04 -6.12 -2.43
N PHE A 150 -6.86 -6.31 -1.85
CA PHE A 150 -5.63 -5.68 -2.32
C PHE A 150 -5.19 -6.25 -3.68
N ARG A 151 -5.26 -7.58 -3.86
CA ARG A 151 -4.95 -8.24 -5.13
C ARG A 151 -5.86 -7.77 -6.26
N ASP A 152 -7.16 -7.64 -6.02
CA ASP A 152 -8.09 -7.12 -7.03
C ASP A 152 -7.70 -5.72 -7.50
N ALA A 153 -7.34 -4.83 -6.57
CA ALA A 153 -6.84 -3.49 -6.90
C ALA A 153 -5.52 -3.53 -7.69
N PHE A 154 -4.62 -4.48 -7.39
CA PHE A 154 -3.37 -4.67 -8.11
C PHE A 154 -3.61 -5.09 -9.57
N GLU A 155 -4.47 -6.09 -9.80
CA GLU A 155 -4.81 -6.55 -11.15
C GLU A 155 -5.47 -5.43 -11.98
N GLU A 156 -6.35 -4.62 -11.39
CA GLU A 156 -6.99 -3.46 -12.06
C GLU A 156 -6.00 -2.35 -12.50
N HIS A 157 -4.83 -2.30 -11.87
CA HIS A 157 -3.78 -1.34 -12.18
C HIS A 157 -2.60 -1.98 -12.92
N ARG A 158 -2.59 -3.30 -13.09
CA ARG A 158 -1.42 -4.07 -13.50
C ARG A 158 -0.83 -3.59 -14.81
N GLU A 159 -1.64 -3.45 -15.86
CA GLU A 159 -1.21 -2.99 -17.19
C GLU A 159 -0.57 -1.59 -17.14
N ARG A 160 -1.09 -0.70 -16.29
CA ARG A 160 -0.56 0.68 -16.13
C ARG A 160 0.71 0.72 -15.27
N LEU A 161 0.85 -0.22 -14.33
CA LEU A 161 2.05 -0.38 -13.49
C LEU A 161 3.19 -1.12 -14.22
N LEU A 162 2.86 -1.86 -15.27
CA LEU A 162 3.73 -2.68 -16.10
C LEU A 162 3.47 -2.38 -17.59
N PRO A 163 3.68 -1.14 -18.06
CA PRO A 163 3.52 -0.86 -19.48
C PRO A 163 4.51 -1.74 -20.25
N GLU A 164 4.01 -2.49 -21.25
CA GLU A 164 4.86 -3.24 -22.17
C GLU A 164 5.87 -2.26 -22.78
N ARG A 165 7.15 -2.58 -22.64
CA ARG A 165 8.26 -1.78 -23.19
C ARG A 165 8.57 -2.23 -24.60
#